data_AF-A0A3D4ZTH9-F1
#
_entry.id   AF-A0A3D4ZTH9-F1
#
_cell.length_a   1.000
_cell.length_b   1.000
_cell.length_c   1.000
_cell.angle_alpha   90.00
_cell.angle_beta   90.00
_cell.angle_gamma   90.00
#
_symmetry.space_group_name_H-M   'P 1'
#
loop_
_entity.id
_entity.type
_entity.pdbx_description
1 polymer ?
#
loop_
_entity_poly.entity_id
_entity_poly.type
_entity_poly.pdbx_seq_one_letter_code
_entity_poly.pdbx_strand_id
1 'polypeptide(L)'
;MFWHTKEGMSHRQIYRWQWLRSIIINKWAMGLPHINTPLRKFLLRLGGLKVGKGGFVGMHGWFEDMVPHRVSIGDNVTMSFQVTLVAHGPKADPSNMDIVIKDGAYIGCNVTILPGVTIGEKAGVGACAVVTKDVPPGAIVVGNPARILRYRPE
;
A
#
# COMPACT_ATOMS: atom_id res chain seq x y z
N MET A 1 6.59 8.12 23.70
CA MET A 1 6.02 8.05 22.34
C MET A 1 6.33 6.65 21.80
N PHE A 2 5.41 5.72 22.01
CA PHE A 2 5.68 4.29 21.98
C PHE A 2 5.57 3.75 20.54
N TRP A 3 6.72 3.36 19.98
CA TRP A 3 6.80 2.63 18.73
C TRP A 3 7.42 1.27 19.07
N HIS A 4 6.61 0.22 19.19
CA HIS A 4 7.13 -1.12 19.45
C HIS A 4 7.38 -1.83 18.12
N THR A 5 8.66 -2.01 17.78
CA THR A 5 9.10 -2.86 16.66
C THR A 5 9.10 -4.31 17.13
N LYS A 6 8.22 -5.13 16.57
CA LYS A 6 8.07 -6.56 16.92
C LYS A 6 9.15 -7.48 16.32
N GLU A 7 10.13 -6.92 15.62
CA GLU A 7 11.16 -7.69 14.91
C GLU A 7 12.51 -7.25 15.43
N GLY A 8 13.37 -8.20 15.82
CA GLY A 8 14.63 -8.03 16.57
C GLY A 8 15.73 -7.14 15.97
N MET A 9 15.39 -6.15 15.15
CA MET A 9 16.23 -5.01 14.82
C MET A 9 16.00 -3.88 15.82
N SER A 10 17.09 -3.26 16.28
CA SER A 10 16.99 -2.01 17.03
C SER A 10 16.41 -0.90 16.14
N HIS A 11 15.72 0.07 16.74
CA HIS A 11 15.21 1.26 16.03
C HIS A 11 16.29 1.91 15.16
N ARG A 12 17.51 2.01 15.69
CA ARG A 12 18.67 2.59 15.00
C ARG A 12 19.07 1.83 13.73
N GLN A 13 18.83 0.52 13.66
CA GLN A 13 19.10 -0.30 12.46
C GLN A 13 18.03 -0.11 11.38
N ILE A 14 16.74 -0.05 11.77
CA ILE A 14 15.62 0.21 10.87
C ILE A 14 15.81 1.55 10.16
N TYR A 15 16.09 2.61 10.93
CA TYR A 15 16.31 3.96 10.40
C TYR A 15 17.58 4.11 9.55
N ARG A 16 18.62 3.28 9.74
CA ARG A 16 19.89 3.43 9.01
C ARG A 16 19.91 2.69 7.69
N TRP A 17 19.47 1.43 7.64
CA TRP A 17 19.66 0.58 6.46
C TRP A 17 18.36 0.29 5.72
N GLN A 18 17.32 -0.15 6.44
CA GLN A 18 16.04 -0.46 5.80
C GLN A 18 15.37 0.80 5.25
N TRP A 19 15.28 1.85 6.07
CA TRP A 19 14.66 3.11 5.69
C TRP A 19 15.34 3.75 4.46
N LEU A 20 16.67 3.87 4.49
CA LEU A 20 17.45 4.45 3.39
C LEU A 20 17.23 3.65 2.09
N ARG A 21 17.27 2.31 2.19
CA ARG A 21 17.01 1.41 1.06
C ARG A 21 15.62 1.61 0.48
N SER A 22 14.58 1.63 1.33
CA SER A 22 13.21 1.83 0.90
C SER A 22 12.99 3.19 0.27
N ILE A 23 13.59 4.27 0.79
CA ILE A 23 13.45 5.62 0.22
C ILE A 23 14.07 5.69 -1.16
N ILE A 24 15.29 5.18 -1.33
CA ILE A 24 15.96 5.17 -2.63
C ILE A 24 15.08 4.39 -3.62
N ILE A 25 14.68 3.17 -3.25
CA ILE A 25 13.86 2.33 -4.11
C ILE A 25 12.51 2.97 -4.43
N ASN A 26 11.80 3.54 -3.45
CA ASN A 26 10.53 4.23 -3.68
C ASN A 26 10.71 5.42 -4.62
N LYS A 27 11.71 6.29 -4.39
CA LYS A 27 11.97 7.44 -5.27
C LYS A 27 12.22 7.02 -6.71
N TRP A 28 13.05 6.00 -6.91
CA TRP A 28 13.33 5.46 -8.24
C TRP A 28 12.10 4.81 -8.86
N ALA A 29 11.45 3.88 -8.15
CA ALA A 29 10.26 3.17 -8.62
C ALA A 29 9.13 4.15 -9.00
N MET A 30 8.89 5.16 -8.18
CA MET A 30 7.81 6.13 -8.34
C MET A 30 8.14 7.26 -9.32
N GLY A 31 9.43 7.49 -9.61
CA GLY A 31 9.91 8.45 -10.60
C GLY A 31 10.03 7.89 -12.02
N LEU A 32 10.07 6.56 -12.20
CA LEU A 32 10.07 5.95 -13.53
C LEU A 32 8.79 6.31 -14.31
N PRO A 33 8.83 6.44 -15.65
CA PRO A 33 7.62 6.59 -16.47
C PRO A 33 6.64 5.41 -16.28
N HIS A 34 5.34 5.68 -16.40
CA HIS A 34 4.28 4.68 -16.14
C HIS A 34 4.32 3.47 -17.10
N ILE A 35 4.97 3.61 -18.26
CA ILE A 35 5.12 2.56 -19.28
C ILE A 35 5.89 1.33 -18.76
N ASN A 36 6.74 1.48 -17.74
CA ASN A 36 7.58 0.38 -17.24
C ASN A 36 7.11 -0.17 -15.88
N THR A 37 5.83 -0.56 -15.83
CA THR A 37 5.21 -1.17 -14.64
C THR A 37 5.94 -2.45 -14.17
N PRO A 38 6.43 -3.36 -15.04
CA PRO A 38 7.18 -4.53 -14.58
C PRO A 38 8.45 -4.18 -13.78
N LEU A 39 9.25 -3.23 -14.28
CA LEU A 39 10.45 -2.76 -13.57
C LEU A 39 10.09 -2.09 -12.24
N ARG A 40 9.06 -1.24 -12.21
CA ARG A 40 8.59 -0.61 -10.97
C ARG A 40 8.26 -1.66 -9.90
N LYS A 41 7.49 -2.69 -10.27
CA LYS A 41 7.14 -3.78 -9.34
C LYS A 41 8.37 -4.58 -8.90
N PHE A 42 9.32 -4.83 -9.80
CA PHE A 42 10.59 -5.46 -9.44
C PHE A 42 11.36 -4.64 -8.40
N LEU A 43 11.49 -3.33 -8.60
CA LEU A 43 12.13 -2.43 -7.63
C LEU A 43 11.39 -2.44 -6.28
N LEU A 44 10.06 -2.36 -6.27
CA LEU A 44 9.27 -2.42 -5.04
C LEU A 44 9.48 -3.73 -4.26
N ARG A 45 9.58 -4.87 -4.97
CA ARG A 45 9.96 -6.16 -4.36
C ARG A 45 11.36 -6.13 -3.78
N LEU A 46 12.32 -5.57 -4.52
CA LEU A 46 13.66 -5.33 -3.97
C LEU A 46 13.60 -4.45 -2.72
N GLY A 47 12.64 -3.53 -2.61
CA GLY A 47 12.40 -2.69 -1.42
C GLY A 47 11.85 -3.45 -0.21
N GLY A 48 11.28 -4.64 -0.41
CA GLY A 48 10.75 -5.51 0.64
C GLY A 48 9.23 -5.65 0.61
N LEU A 49 8.53 -4.99 -0.32
CA LEU A 49 7.10 -5.18 -0.51
C LEU A 49 6.82 -6.55 -1.14
N LYS A 50 5.69 -7.15 -0.77
CA LYS A 50 5.18 -8.35 -1.43
C LYS A 50 4.24 -7.90 -2.55
N VAL A 51 4.64 -8.07 -3.81
CA VAL A 51 3.86 -7.56 -4.97
C VAL A 51 3.61 -8.67 -5.99
N GLY A 52 2.36 -8.88 -6.35
CA GLY A 52 1.90 -9.86 -7.34
C GLY A 52 2.23 -9.53 -8.80
N LYS A 53 1.82 -10.42 -9.69
CA LYS A 53 1.95 -10.33 -11.15
C LYS A 53 0.79 -9.52 -11.75
N GLY A 54 0.95 -9.10 -13.01
CA GLY A 54 -0.09 -8.33 -13.72
C GLY A 54 -0.42 -6.97 -13.09
N GLY A 55 -1.50 -6.34 -13.54
CA GLY A 55 -1.96 -5.06 -12.98
C GLY A 55 -1.06 -3.86 -13.30
N PHE A 56 -1.35 -2.74 -12.65
CA PHE A 56 -0.72 -1.44 -12.88
C PHE A 56 -0.36 -0.77 -11.55
N VAL A 57 0.78 -0.07 -11.52
CA VAL A 57 1.19 0.75 -10.38
C VAL A 57 1.54 2.13 -10.91
N GLY A 58 0.78 3.16 -10.54
CA GLY A 58 0.99 4.53 -10.99
C GLY A 58 2.27 5.18 -10.47
N MET A 59 2.59 6.34 -11.04
CA MET A 59 3.74 7.15 -10.63
C MET A 59 3.42 7.98 -9.38
N HIS A 60 4.47 8.48 -8.73
CA HIS A 60 4.39 9.44 -7.63
C HIS A 60 3.61 8.98 -6.40
N GLY A 61 3.41 7.67 -6.24
CA GLY A 61 2.91 7.10 -4.99
C GLY A 61 3.96 7.17 -3.88
N TRP A 62 3.54 6.90 -2.65
CA TRP A 62 4.43 6.69 -1.52
C TRP A 62 4.05 5.40 -0.81
N PHE A 63 4.85 4.35 -1.00
CA PHE A 63 4.61 3.09 -0.34
C PHE A 63 5.55 2.95 0.86
N GLU A 64 4.99 2.48 1.98
CA GLU A 64 5.66 2.18 3.25
C GLU A 64 7.19 2.03 3.16
N ASP A 65 7.92 2.84 3.91
CA ASP A 65 9.38 2.92 3.85
C ASP A 65 10.09 2.27 5.03
N MET A 66 9.47 2.18 6.21
CA MET A 66 10.09 1.61 7.41
C MET A 66 9.87 0.10 7.52
N VAL A 67 8.65 -0.36 7.25
CA VAL A 67 8.25 -1.77 7.40
C VAL A 67 7.58 -2.32 6.13
N PRO A 68 8.24 -2.23 4.95
CA PRO A 68 7.63 -2.60 3.66
C PRO A 68 7.15 -4.06 3.59
N HIS A 69 7.71 -4.96 4.39
CA HIS A 69 7.32 -6.37 4.46
C HIS A 69 5.88 -6.60 4.96
N ARG A 70 5.27 -5.58 5.59
CA ARG A 70 3.87 -5.54 6.04
C ARG A 70 2.88 -5.18 4.94
N VAL A 71 3.37 -4.75 3.79
CA VAL A 71 2.52 -4.41 2.64
C VAL A 71 2.52 -5.57 1.66
N SER A 72 1.33 -6.12 1.45
CA SER A 72 1.07 -7.19 0.48
C SER A 72 0.09 -6.72 -0.59
N ILE A 73 0.50 -6.80 -1.84
CA ILE A 73 -0.27 -6.45 -3.03
C ILE A 73 -0.42 -7.72 -3.88
N GLY A 74 -1.66 -8.12 -4.13
CA GLY A 74 -2.02 -9.30 -4.90
C GLY A 74 -1.77 -9.19 -6.39
N ASP A 75 -2.25 -10.19 -7.12
CA ASP A 75 -2.16 -10.28 -8.57
C ASP A 75 -3.22 -9.38 -9.24
N ASN A 76 -2.87 -8.80 -10.39
CA ASN A 76 -3.76 -7.97 -11.21
C ASN A 76 -4.36 -6.73 -10.50
N VAL A 77 -3.71 -6.28 -9.42
CA VAL A 77 -4.08 -5.04 -8.73
C VAL A 77 -3.74 -3.83 -9.60
N THR A 78 -4.68 -2.90 -9.72
CA THR A 78 -4.45 -1.60 -10.36
C THR A 78 -4.41 -0.52 -9.29
N MET A 79 -3.26 0.12 -9.13
CA MET A 79 -3.10 1.33 -8.32
C MET A 79 -2.79 2.49 -9.24
N SER A 80 -3.58 3.54 -9.16
CA SER A 80 -3.41 4.73 -9.99
C SER A 80 -2.32 5.65 -9.40
N PHE A 81 -2.19 6.86 -9.92
CA PHE A 81 -1.14 7.80 -9.52
C PHE A 81 -1.32 8.30 -8.08
N GLN A 82 -0.21 8.60 -7.40
CA GLN A 82 -0.20 9.23 -6.07
C GLN A 82 -0.92 8.43 -4.97
N VAL A 83 -0.93 7.10 -5.06
CA VAL A 83 -1.42 6.25 -3.97
C VAL A 83 -0.41 6.22 -2.82
N THR A 84 -0.91 6.36 -1.58
CA THR A 84 -0.11 6.31 -0.35
C THR A 84 -0.51 5.12 0.51
N LEU A 85 0.47 4.30 0.90
CA LEU A 85 0.29 3.14 1.78
C LEU A 85 1.05 3.37 3.08
N VAL A 86 0.35 3.39 4.21
CA VAL A 86 0.92 3.66 5.53
C VAL A 86 0.77 2.42 6.41
N ALA A 87 1.84 1.69 6.71
CA ALA A 87 1.81 0.47 7.53
C ALA A 87 2.54 0.63 8.88
N HIS A 88 2.87 1.87 9.26
CA HIS A 88 3.32 2.26 10.59
C HIS A 88 2.51 3.45 11.09
N GLY A 89 2.36 3.60 12.41
CA GLY A 89 1.60 4.72 12.97
C GLY A 89 1.28 4.52 14.45
N PRO A 90 0.85 5.58 15.16
CA PRO A 90 0.35 5.47 16.52
C PRO A 90 -1.06 4.88 16.48
N LYS A 91 -1.18 3.55 16.37
CA LYS A 91 -2.45 2.84 16.58
C LYS A 91 -2.58 2.38 18.02
N ALA A 92 -3.82 2.34 18.51
CA ALA A 92 -4.17 1.81 19.83
C ALA A 92 -3.79 0.32 19.98
N ASP A 93 -3.85 -0.44 18.89
CA ASP A 93 -3.38 -1.83 18.82
C ASP A 93 -2.29 -1.97 17.74
N PRO A 94 -1.02 -2.16 18.11
CA PRO A 94 0.08 -2.38 17.17
C PRO A 94 0.16 -3.85 16.68
N SER A 95 -0.76 -4.73 17.11
CA SER A 95 -0.74 -6.16 16.76
C SER A 95 -1.01 -6.43 15.29
N ASN A 96 -1.80 -5.59 14.62
CA ASN A 96 -2.12 -5.70 13.19
C ASN A 96 -2.03 -4.34 12.48
N MET A 97 -0.91 -4.13 11.79
CA MET A 97 -0.63 -2.92 11.01
C MET A 97 -0.48 -3.23 9.51
N ASP A 98 -0.67 -4.48 9.11
CA ASP A 98 -0.42 -4.94 7.76
C ASP A 98 -1.45 -4.36 6.79
N ILE A 99 -0.96 -3.92 5.62
CA ILE A 99 -1.83 -3.53 4.51
C ILE A 99 -1.88 -4.70 3.54
N VAL A 100 -3.09 -5.18 3.26
CA VAL A 100 -3.31 -6.30 2.34
C VAL A 100 -4.25 -5.85 1.24
N ILE A 101 -3.75 -5.71 0.01
CA ILE A 101 -4.55 -5.41 -1.18
C ILE A 101 -4.68 -6.72 -1.96
N LYS A 102 -5.89 -7.27 -2.02
CA LYS A 102 -6.17 -8.56 -2.66
C LYS A 102 -6.32 -8.45 -4.18
N ASP A 103 -6.39 -9.60 -4.82
CA ASP A 103 -6.32 -9.74 -6.27
C ASP A 103 -7.40 -8.95 -7.01
N GLY A 104 -7.02 -8.34 -8.14
CA GLY A 104 -7.93 -7.60 -9.01
C GLY A 104 -8.52 -6.32 -8.41
N ALA A 105 -8.09 -5.90 -7.21
CA ALA A 105 -8.55 -4.64 -6.61
C ALA A 105 -8.11 -3.41 -7.44
N TYR A 106 -8.94 -2.37 -7.40
CA TYR A 106 -8.68 -1.09 -8.05
C TYR A 106 -8.56 0.02 -7.01
N ILE A 107 -7.43 0.74 -7.03
CA ILE A 107 -7.14 1.88 -6.17
C ILE A 107 -7.04 3.13 -7.04
N GLY A 108 -7.96 4.06 -6.86
CA GLY A 108 -8.02 5.34 -7.59
C GLY A 108 -6.86 6.27 -7.27
N CYS A 109 -6.77 7.37 -8.03
CA CYS A 109 -5.70 8.35 -7.85
C CYS A 109 -5.76 9.01 -6.47
N ASN A 110 -4.61 9.33 -5.90
CA ASN A 110 -4.50 10.13 -4.67
C ASN A 110 -5.19 9.50 -3.45
N VAL A 111 -5.28 8.17 -3.40
CA VAL A 111 -5.86 7.42 -2.29
C VAL A 111 -4.83 7.23 -1.18
N THR A 112 -5.26 7.37 0.07
CA THR A 112 -4.47 6.99 1.24
C THR A 112 -5.08 5.77 1.92
N ILE A 113 -4.28 4.73 2.13
CA ILE A 113 -4.67 3.53 2.88
C ILE A 113 -3.93 3.53 4.22
N LEU A 114 -4.68 3.51 5.33
CA LEU A 114 -4.13 3.54 6.68
C LEU A 114 -3.67 2.15 7.17
N PRO A 115 -2.89 2.08 8.27
CA PRO A 115 -2.35 0.81 8.75
C PRO A 115 -3.43 -0.21 9.03
N GLY A 116 -3.13 -1.50 8.88
CA GLY A 116 -4.02 -2.60 9.26
C GLY A 116 -5.29 -2.74 8.42
N VAL A 117 -5.29 -2.20 7.19
CA VAL A 117 -6.44 -2.26 6.28
C VAL A 117 -6.26 -3.36 5.24
N THR A 118 -7.29 -4.18 5.08
CA THR A 118 -7.44 -5.12 3.97
C THR A 118 -8.40 -4.58 2.92
N ILE A 119 -7.96 -4.50 1.66
CA ILE A 119 -8.80 -4.25 0.50
C ILE A 119 -9.12 -5.60 -0.15
N GLY A 120 -10.40 -5.96 -0.16
CA GLY A 120 -10.90 -7.25 -0.65
C GLY A 120 -10.72 -7.44 -2.16
N GLU A 121 -10.86 -8.69 -2.61
CA GLU A 121 -10.71 -9.06 -4.02
C GLU A 121 -11.69 -8.28 -4.88
N LYS A 122 -11.21 -7.78 -6.03
CA LYS A 122 -11.98 -6.99 -7.00
C LYS A 122 -12.67 -5.74 -6.42
N ALA A 123 -12.35 -5.33 -5.18
CA ALA A 123 -12.87 -4.12 -4.57
C ALA A 123 -12.33 -2.87 -5.27
N GLY A 124 -13.09 -1.78 -5.20
CA GLY A 124 -12.74 -0.49 -5.78
C GLY A 124 -12.63 0.59 -4.72
N VAL A 125 -11.58 1.41 -4.78
CA VAL A 125 -11.43 2.62 -3.98
C VAL A 125 -11.44 3.82 -4.92
N GLY A 126 -12.42 4.70 -4.77
CA GLY A 126 -12.52 5.93 -5.56
C GLY A 126 -11.36 6.89 -5.29
N ALA A 127 -11.10 7.77 -6.25
CA ALA A 127 -10.02 8.75 -6.15
C ALA A 127 -10.19 9.65 -4.90
N CYS A 128 -9.06 10.10 -4.35
CA CYS A 128 -8.96 10.97 -3.17
C CYS A 128 -9.58 10.39 -1.88
N ALA A 129 -9.86 9.09 -1.82
CA ALA A 129 -10.40 8.46 -0.62
C ALA A 129 -9.34 8.22 0.46
N VAL A 130 -9.75 8.28 1.73
CA VAL A 130 -8.93 7.89 2.89
C VAL A 130 -9.53 6.65 3.52
N VAL A 131 -8.88 5.51 3.30
CA VAL A 131 -9.37 4.21 3.74
C VAL A 131 -8.89 3.93 5.15
N THR A 132 -9.85 3.89 6.07
CA THR A 132 -9.62 3.77 7.52
C THR A 132 -10.03 2.40 8.09
N LYS A 133 -10.71 1.57 7.29
CA LYS A 133 -11.27 0.27 7.65
C LYS A 133 -11.21 -0.66 6.44
N ASP A 134 -11.29 -1.96 6.70
CA ASP A 134 -11.32 -2.98 5.66
C ASP A 134 -12.44 -2.73 4.64
N VAL A 135 -12.14 -3.06 3.39
CA VAL A 135 -13.07 -2.97 2.26
C VAL A 135 -13.46 -4.38 1.84
N PRO A 136 -14.75 -4.76 1.92
CA PRO A 136 -15.19 -6.09 1.50
C PRO A 136 -14.89 -6.39 0.02
N PRO A 137 -14.74 -7.66 -0.38
CA PRO A 137 -14.62 -8.05 -1.78
C PRO A 137 -15.75 -7.47 -2.64
N GLY A 138 -15.42 -7.00 -3.84
CA GLY A 138 -16.36 -6.39 -4.79
C GLY A 138 -16.99 -5.06 -4.35
N ALA A 139 -16.77 -4.59 -3.12
CA ALA A 139 -17.29 -3.30 -2.66
C ALA A 139 -16.54 -2.14 -3.33
N ILE A 140 -17.27 -1.06 -3.62
CA ILE A 140 -16.72 0.21 -4.10
C ILE A 140 -16.88 1.22 -2.97
N VAL A 141 -15.76 1.78 -2.49
CA VAL A 141 -15.72 2.78 -1.41
C VAL A 141 -15.22 4.14 -1.90
N VAL A 142 -15.71 5.22 -1.32
CA VAL A 142 -15.32 6.61 -1.65
C VAL A 142 -15.29 7.50 -0.39
N GLY A 143 -14.58 8.63 -0.46
CA GLY A 143 -14.62 9.69 0.55
C GLY A 143 -13.54 9.63 1.64
N ASN A 144 -13.58 10.61 2.54
CA ASN A 144 -12.70 10.70 3.72
C ASN A 144 -13.56 10.98 4.98
N PRO A 145 -13.71 9.99 5.89
CA PRO A 145 -13.24 8.61 5.77
C PRO A 145 -14.03 7.82 4.72
N ALA A 146 -13.39 6.86 4.06
CA ALA A 146 -14.02 6.07 2.99
C ALA A 146 -15.23 5.28 3.50
N ARG A 147 -16.30 5.24 2.71
CA ARG A 147 -17.54 4.49 2.97
C ARG A 147 -17.97 3.73 1.73
N ILE A 148 -18.64 2.60 1.93
CA ILE A 148 -19.22 1.81 0.83
C ILE A 148 -20.25 2.68 0.11
N LEU A 149 -20.04 2.86 -1.20
CA LEU A 149 -20.97 3.50 -2.11
C LEU A 149 -21.94 2.47 -2.69
N ARG A 150 -21.39 1.34 -3.17
CA ARG A 150 -22.14 0.24 -3.79
C ARG A 150 -21.23 -0.99 -3.94
N TYR A 151 -21.78 -2.09 -4.43
CA TYR A 151 -21.03 -3.25 -4.90
C TYR A 151 -20.94 -3.26 -6.43
N ARG A 152 -19.88 -3.89 -6.96
CA ARG A 152 -19.72 -4.12 -8.40
C ARG A 152 -20.86 -5.04 -8.90
N PRO A 153 -21.39 -4.81 -10.11
CA PRO A 153 -22.25 -5.80 -10.76
C PRO A 153 -21.47 -7.10 -10.97
N GLU A 154 -22.16 -8.25 -10.85
CA GLU A 154 -21.60 -9.56 -11.22
C GLU A 154 -21.33 -9.66 -12.72
#